data_AF-F1DI82-F1
#
_entry.id   AF-F1DI82-F1
#
_cell.length_a   1.000
_cell.length_b   1.000
_cell.length_c   1.000
_cell.angle_alpha   90.00
_cell.angle_beta   90.00
_cell.angle_gamma   90.00
#
_symmetry.space_group_name_H-M   'P 1'
#
loop_
_entity.id
_entity.type
_entity.pdbx_description
1 polymer ?
#
loop_
_entity_poly.entity_id
_entity_poly.type
_entity_poly.pdbx_seq_one_letter_code
_entity_poly.pdbx_strand_id
1 'polypeptide(L)'
;MEKVAFFVLALIAVVVANEIVEEMAKKFETDSATVQKCLDDTGITMEELGTSLKEWAELKDEDINEMTKQSLMKYVNFLACMMEKNEMMIDSKLVVDKIVESAQNDKDLLPPVPKEVLTECLTALNENSEISREDRVFGLMFCMMDGQTDKK
;
A
#
# COMPACT_ATOMS: atom_id res chain seq x y z
N MET A 1 4.63 -10.60 -18.79
CA MET A 1 5.30 -9.31 -18.54
C MET A 1 5.74 -9.35 -17.10
N GLU A 2 7.05 -9.33 -16.86
CA GLU A 2 7.60 -9.30 -15.51
C GLU A 2 7.23 -7.94 -14.89
N LYS A 3 6.30 -7.99 -13.93
CA LYS A 3 6.00 -6.87 -13.04
C LYS A 3 7.23 -6.71 -12.17
N VAL A 4 8.05 -5.70 -12.43
CA VAL A 4 9.23 -5.44 -11.59
C VAL A 4 8.71 -4.99 -10.23
N ALA A 5 8.85 -5.90 -9.28
CA ALA A 5 8.43 -5.78 -7.89
C ALA A 5 9.15 -4.62 -7.17
N PHE A 6 8.54 -3.44 -7.16
CA PHE A 6 9.13 -2.23 -6.55
C PHE A 6 8.79 -2.07 -5.06
N PHE A 7 9.09 -3.10 -4.27
CA PHE A 7 9.35 -3.00 -2.83
C PHE A 7 10.49 -3.95 -2.36
N VAL A 8 11.20 -4.64 -3.27
CA VAL A 8 11.87 -5.92 -2.95
C VAL A 8 13.39 -5.87 -2.75
N LEU A 9 14.12 -4.80 -3.06
CA LEU A 9 15.60 -4.93 -3.09
C LEU A 9 16.37 -4.76 -1.77
N ALA A 10 15.73 -4.61 -0.60
CA ALA A 10 16.46 -4.52 0.68
C ALA A 10 16.17 -5.64 1.70
N LEU A 11 15.25 -6.59 1.43
CA LEU A 11 14.75 -7.49 2.47
C LEU A 11 15.47 -8.85 2.60
N ILE A 12 16.52 -9.14 1.80
CA ILE A 12 17.09 -10.50 1.69
C ILE A 12 18.30 -10.74 2.61
N ALA A 13 18.79 -9.77 3.37
CA ALA A 13 19.99 -9.94 4.20
C ALA A 13 19.69 -9.70 5.68
N VAL A 14 19.20 -10.72 6.41
CA VAL A 14 19.04 -10.77 7.90
C VAL A 14 19.09 -9.38 8.55
N VAL A 15 18.08 -8.57 8.24
CA VAL A 15 17.97 -7.20 8.71
C VAL A 15 17.33 -7.27 10.08
N VAL A 16 17.96 -6.69 11.10
CA VAL A 16 17.38 -6.61 12.45
C VAL A 16 15.98 -6.00 12.31
N ALA A 17 14.94 -6.58 12.92
CA ALA A 17 13.56 -6.10 12.75
C ALA A 17 13.42 -4.57 12.93
N ASN A 18 14.25 -3.97 13.79
CA ASN A 18 14.36 -2.52 13.97
C ASN A 18 14.74 -1.74 12.71
N GLU A 19 15.69 -2.21 11.89
CA GLU A 19 16.13 -1.51 10.68
C GLU A 19 15.02 -1.47 9.61
N ILE A 20 14.21 -2.52 9.50
CA ILE A 20 13.07 -2.54 8.56
C ILE A 20 11.95 -1.62 9.05
N VAL A 21 11.67 -1.61 10.36
CA VAL A 21 10.68 -0.69 10.96
C VAL A 21 11.11 0.77 10.74
N GLU A 22 12.38 1.09 10.89
CA GLU A 22 12.91 2.43 10.60
C GLU A 22 12.82 2.81 9.11
N GLU A 23 13.03 1.86 8.20
CA GLU A 23 12.85 2.11 6.76
C GLU A 23 11.38 2.39 6.42
N MET A 24 10.45 1.61 6.98
CA MET A 24 9.01 1.85 6.82
C MET A 24 8.62 3.21 7.41
N ALA A 25 9.11 3.54 8.59
CA ALA A 25 8.86 4.83 9.23
C ALA A 25 9.27 5.99 8.31
N LYS A 26 10.45 5.90 7.68
CA LYS A 26 10.91 6.91 6.70
C LYS A 26 10.01 6.98 5.47
N LYS A 27 9.63 5.85 4.87
CA LYS A 27 8.78 5.81 3.67
C LYS A 27 7.38 6.40 3.92
N PHE A 28 6.85 6.16 5.11
CA PHE A 28 5.57 6.69 5.54
C PHE A 28 5.69 8.06 6.23
N GLU A 29 6.87 8.69 6.23
CA GLU A 29 7.14 9.97 6.89
C GLU A 29 6.61 10.04 8.34
N THR A 30 6.80 8.94 9.08
CA THR A 30 6.30 8.74 10.44
C THR A 30 7.41 8.22 11.35
N ASP A 31 7.09 7.92 12.61
CA ASP A 31 8.03 7.35 13.58
C ASP A 31 7.90 5.82 13.71
N SER A 32 8.98 5.17 14.15
CA SER A 32 9.04 3.72 14.33
C SER A 32 8.02 3.19 15.34
N ALA A 33 7.60 3.99 16.33
CA ALA A 33 6.61 3.57 17.31
C ALA A 33 5.21 3.51 16.69
N THR A 34 4.91 4.40 15.74
CA THR A 34 3.68 4.36 14.95
C THR A 34 3.62 3.09 14.08
N VAL A 35 4.72 2.75 13.40
CA VAL A 35 4.83 1.51 12.63
C VAL A 35 4.63 0.29 13.54
N GLN A 36 5.36 0.23 14.66
CA GLN A 36 5.25 -0.89 15.60
C GLN A 36 3.83 -1.04 16.15
N LYS A 37 3.17 0.07 16.47
CA LYS A 37 1.78 0.05 16.92
C LYS A 37 0.85 -0.54 15.87
N CYS A 38 1.02 -0.18 14.60
CA CYS A 38 0.19 -0.76 13.54
C CYS A 38 0.48 -2.26 13.31
N LEU A 39 1.71 -2.73 13.52
CA LEU A 39 2.02 -4.16 13.54
C LEU A 39 1.27 -4.88 14.68
N ASP A 40 1.35 -4.31 15.89
CA ASP A 40 0.76 -4.88 17.09
C ASP A 40 -0.78 -4.90 17.01
N ASP A 41 -1.39 -3.79 16.58
CA ASP A 41 -2.85 -3.63 16.46
C ASP A 41 -3.45 -4.60 15.42
N THR A 42 -2.68 -4.97 14.38
CA THR A 42 -3.14 -5.86 13.31
C THR A 42 -2.68 -7.31 13.47
N GLY A 43 -1.79 -7.57 14.42
CA GLY A 43 -1.22 -8.90 14.65
C GLY A 43 -0.45 -9.46 13.45
N ILE A 44 0.07 -8.58 12.59
CA ILE A 44 0.95 -8.97 11.48
C ILE A 44 2.42 -8.84 11.92
N THR A 45 3.21 -9.85 11.61
CA THR A 45 4.66 -9.82 11.80
C THR A 45 5.37 -9.18 10.60
N MET A 46 6.60 -8.73 10.79
CA MET A 46 7.42 -8.22 9.68
C MET A 46 7.69 -9.28 8.60
N GLU A 47 7.79 -10.55 8.99
CA GLU A 47 7.94 -11.68 8.05
C GLU A 47 6.68 -11.87 7.20
N GLU A 48 5.50 -11.83 7.83
CA GLU A 48 4.21 -11.88 7.12
C GLU A 48 4.05 -10.66 6.20
N LEU A 49 4.43 -9.45 6.64
CA LEU A 49 4.42 -8.26 5.77
C LEU A 49 5.31 -8.44 4.53
N GLY A 50 6.54 -8.90 4.71
CA GLY A 50 7.46 -9.15 3.61
C GLY A 50 6.93 -10.21 2.65
N THR A 51 6.27 -11.24 3.18
CA THR A 51 5.63 -12.29 2.38
C THR A 51 4.45 -11.72 1.58
N SER A 52 3.53 -10.97 2.21
CA SER A 52 2.40 -10.35 1.53
C SER A 52 2.83 -9.34 0.46
N LEU A 53 3.89 -8.57 0.70
CA LEU A 53 4.47 -7.67 -0.30
C LEU A 53 5.00 -8.42 -1.51
N LYS A 54 5.68 -9.55 -1.28
CA LYS A 54 6.19 -10.40 -2.36
C LYS A 54 5.05 -11.03 -3.15
N GLU A 55 4.05 -11.59 -2.47
CA GLU A 55 2.84 -12.14 -3.09
C GLU A 55 2.14 -11.08 -3.94
N TRP A 56 1.95 -9.88 -3.40
CA TRP A 56 1.38 -8.74 -4.13
C TRP A 56 2.15 -8.41 -5.41
N ALA A 57 3.47 -8.37 -5.34
CA ALA A 57 4.28 -8.01 -6.49
C ALA A 57 4.30 -9.08 -7.60
N GLU A 58 4.13 -10.36 -7.22
CA GLU A 58 4.10 -11.49 -8.16
C GLU A 58 2.69 -11.75 -8.75
N LEU A 59 1.65 -11.14 -8.17
CA LEU A 59 0.26 -11.33 -8.61
C LEU A 59 0.00 -10.73 -9.99
N LYS A 60 -0.62 -11.53 -10.86
CA LYS A 60 -1.17 -11.07 -12.14
C LYS A 60 -2.60 -10.57 -11.94
N ASP A 61 -3.04 -9.66 -12.79
CA ASP A 61 -4.36 -9.03 -12.64
C ASP A 61 -5.49 -10.06 -12.77
N GLU A 62 -5.29 -11.09 -13.58
CA GLU A 62 -6.21 -12.23 -13.77
C GLU A 62 -6.34 -13.13 -12.52
N ASP A 63 -5.35 -13.12 -11.62
CA ASP A 63 -5.30 -13.95 -10.42
C ASP A 63 -5.91 -13.25 -9.19
N ILE A 64 -6.33 -11.99 -9.34
CA ILE A 64 -6.85 -11.19 -8.24
C ILE A 64 -8.33 -11.47 -8.06
N ASN A 65 -8.65 -12.09 -6.92
CA ASN A 65 -10.01 -12.46 -6.53
C ASN A 65 -10.16 -12.34 -5.00
N GLU A 66 -11.32 -12.74 -4.48
CA GLU A 66 -11.61 -12.69 -3.03
C GLU A 66 -10.64 -13.52 -2.18
N MET A 67 -10.10 -14.64 -2.68
CA MET A 67 -9.10 -15.42 -1.93
C MET A 67 -7.78 -14.65 -1.81
N THR A 68 -7.35 -14.00 -2.89
CA THR A 68 -6.17 -13.14 -2.90
C THR A 68 -6.33 -11.96 -1.95
N LYS A 69 -7.51 -11.36 -1.93
CA LYS A 69 -7.84 -10.30 -0.97
C LYS A 69 -7.80 -10.81 0.47
N GLN A 70 -8.31 -12.01 0.74
CA GLN A 70 -8.26 -12.61 2.07
C GLN A 70 -6.83 -12.92 2.52
N SER A 71 -5.95 -13.39 1.63
CA SER A 71 -4.54 -13.64 1.99
C SER A 71 -3.79 -12.36 2.31
N LEU A 72 -4.15 -11.24 1.68
CA LEU A 72 -3.56 -9.93 1.92
C LEU A 72 -4.26 -9.12 3.02
N MET A 73 -5.31 -9.65 3.65
CA MET A 73 -6.15 -8.86 4.56
C MET A 73 -5.38 -8.27 5.74
N LYS A 74 -4.42 -9.01 6.31
CA LYS A 74 -3.56 -8.48 7.38
C LYS A 74 -2.69 -7.32 6.89
N TYR A 75 -2.12 -7.42 5.69
CA TYR A 75 -1.36 -6.36 5.06
C TYR A 75 -2.23 -5.13 4.77
N VAL A 76 -3.44 -5.34 4.25
CA VAL A 76 -4.43 -4.28 4.00
C VAL A 76 -4.81 -3.58 5.31
N ASN A 77 -5.04 -4.31 6.40
CA ASN A 77 -5.31 -3.74 7.72
C ASN A 77 -4.13 -2.93 8.24
N PHE A 78 -2.90 -3.41 8.04
CA PHE A 78 -1.69 -2.66 8.40
C PHE A 78 -1.59 -1.35 7.63
N LEU A 79 -1.80 -1.38 6.31
CA LEU A 79 -1.83 -0.16 5.49
C LEU A 79 -2.94 0.79 5.94
N ALA A 80 -4.15 0.29 6.22
CA ALA A 80 -5.24 1.11 6.72
C ALA A 80 -4.84 1.84 8.02
N CYS A 81 -4.22 1.13 8.97
CA CYS A 81 -3.70 1.73 10.20
C CYS A 81 -2.67 2.83 9.90
N MET A 82 -1.68 2.54 9.05
CA MET A 82 -0.65 3.52 8.69
C MET A 82 -1.25 4.77 8.04
N MET A 83 -2.19 4.59 7.12
CA MET A 83 -2.88 5.69 6.43
C MET A 83 -3.72 6.54 7.39
N GLU A 84 -4.41 5.93 8.35
CA GLU A 84 -5.15 6.65 9.39
C GLU A 84 -4.19 7.47 10.27
N LYS A 85 -3.05 6.89 10.67
CA LYS A 85 -2.05 7.58 11.52
C LYS A 85 -1.37 8.74 10.81
N ASN A 86 -1.18 8.63 9.51
CA ASN A 86 -0.58 9.68 8.69
C ASN A 86 -1.62 10.62 8.07
N GLU A 87 -2.88 10.53 8.51
CA GLU A 87 -3.98 11.35 8.01
C GLU A 87 -4.15 11.31 6.48
N MET A 88 -3.72 10.21 5.86
CA MET A 88 -4.02 9.86 4.47
C MET A 88 -5.39 9.16 4.36
N MET A 89 -5.97 8.78 5.50
CA MET A 89 -7.33 8.27 5.63
C MET A 89 -8.01 8.88 6.85
N ILE A 90 -9.24 9.37 6.69
CA ILE A 90 -10.07 9.96 7.75
C ILE A 90 -11.49 9.46 7.57
N ASP A 91 -12.13 9.01 8.66
CA ASP A 91 -13.50 8.45 8.63
C ASP A 91 -13.66 7.35 7.56
N SER A 92 -12.66 6.48 7.48
CA SER A 92 -12.52 5.40 6.49
C SER A 92 -12.40 5.87 5.03
N LYS A 93 -12.30 7.18 4.75
CA LYS A 93 -12.15 7.75 3.40
C LYS A 93 -10.71 8.19 3.13
N LEU A 94 -10.29 8.04 1.88
CA LEU A 94 -8.97 8.44 1.40
C LEU A 94 -8.86 9.97 1.32
N VAL A 95 -7.78 10.55 1.83
CA VAL A 95 -7.46 11.96 1.62
C VAL A 95 -6.71 12.08 0.29
N VAL A 96 -7.49 12.24 -0.78
CA VAL A 96 -7.01 12.15 -2.18
C VAL A 96 -5.78 13.03 -2.42
N ASP A 97 -5.82 14.30 -2.03
CA ASP A 97 -4.73 15.24 -2.27
C ASP A 97 -3.40 14.79 -1.64
N LYS A 98 -3.43 14.30 -0.40
CA LYS A 98 -2.24 13.83 0.31
C LYS A 98 -1.67 12.56 -0.32
N ILE A 99 -2.51 11.61 -0.70
CA ILE A 99 -2.06 10.36 -1.34
C ILE A 99 -1.46 10.65 -2.72
N VAL A 100 -2.12 11.52 -3.50
CA VAL A 100 -1.61 11.94 -4.80
C VAL A 100 -0.28 12.65 -4.65
N GLU A 101 -0.15 13.61 -3.73
CA GLU A 101 1.11 14.30 -3.45
C GLU A 101 2.22 13.32 -3.04
N SER A 102 1.93 12.41 -2.12
CA SER A 102 2.87 11.36 -1.70
C SER A 102 3.33 10.52 -2.88
N ALA A 103 2.42 10.08 -3.74
CA ALA A 103 2.74 9.27 -4.91
C ALA A 103 3.57 10.02 -5.97
N GLN A 104 3.34 11.33 -6.15
CA GLN A 104 4.13 12.13 -7.09
C GLN A 104 5.55 12.44 -6.56
N ASN A 105 5.72 12.45 -5.23
CA ASN A 105 7.01 12.69 -4.59
C ASN A 105 7.84 11.42 -4.40
N ASP A 106 7.20 10.25 -4.46
CA ASP A 106 7.87 8.95 -4.36
C ASP A 106 8.67 8.65 -5.64
N LYS A 107 10.00 8.70 -5.51
CA LYS A 107 10.94 8.46 -6.60
C LYS A 107 11.14 6.98 -6.91
N ASP A 108 10.66 6.10 -6.04
CA ASP A 108 10.75 4.66 -6.19
C ASP A 108 9.57 4.09 -7.01
N LEU A 109 8.50 4.89 -7.22
CA LEU A 109 7.39 4.55 -8.11
C LEU A 109 7.79 4.74 -9.58
N LEU A 110 8.12 3.63 -10.25
CA LEU A 110 8.49 3.61 -11.67
C LEU A 110 7.67 2.59 -12.47
N PRO A 111 6.90 3.03 -13.49
CA PRO A 111 6.71 4.42 -13.91
C PRO A 111 5.86 5.23 -12.91
N PRO A 112 6.04 6.56 -12.86
CA PRO A 112 5.17 7.42 -12.04
C PRO A 112 3.74 7.33 -12.56
N VAL A 113 2.80 7.15 -11.64
CA VAL A 113 1.37 7.14 -11.95
C VAL A 113 0.93 8.54 -12.39
N PRO A 114 0.23 8.73 -13.52
CA PRO A 114 -0.32 10.02 -13.90
C PRO A 114 -1.24 10.58 -12.81
N LYS A 115 -0.99 11.83 -12.40
CA LYS A 115 -1.74 12.51 -11.34
C LYS A 115 -3.26 12.45 -11.55
N GLU A 116 -3.72 12.71 -12.78
CA GLU A 116 -5.13 12.74 -13.14
C GLU A 116 -5.78 11.36 -12.99
N VAL A 117 -5.13 10.32 -13.52
CA VAL A 117 -5.58 8.91 -13.41
C VAL A 117 -5.68 8.49 -11.94
N LEU A 118 -4.67 8.81 -11.13
CA LEU A 118 -4.71 8.48 -9.70
C LEU A 118 -5.83 9.25 -9.00
N THR A 119 -5.97 10.54 -9.26
CA THR A 119 -7.01 11.38 -8.64
C THR A 119 -8.41 10.84 -8.95
N GLU A 120 -8.67 10.49 -10.20
CA GLU A 120 -9.96 9.90 -10.63
C GLU A 120 -10.23 8.57 -9.94
N CYS A 121 -9.24 7.67 -9.91
CA CYS A 121 -9.37 6.36 -9.28
C CYS A 121 -9.66 6.45 -7.77
N LEU A 122 -8.92 7.29 -7.05
CA LEU A 122 -9.12 7.48 -5.60
C LEU A 122 -10.46 8.17 -5.30
N THR A 123 -10.90 9.09 -6.15
CA THR A 123 -12.21 9.74 -6.02
C THR A 123 -13.33 8.72 -6.17
N ALA A 124 -13.26 7.85 -7.19
CA ALA A 124 -14.24 6.79 -7.40
C ALA A 124 -14.33 5.83 -6.20
N LEU A 125 -13.20 5.49 -5.56
CA LEU A 125 -13.17 4.68 -4.34
C LEU A 125 -13.86 5.38 -3.14
N ASN A 126 -13.78 6.70 -3.05
CA ASN A 126 -14.43 7.48 -1.99
C ASN A 126 -15.94 7.70 -2.23
N GLU A 127 -16.36 7.80 -3.48
CA GLU A 127 -17.77 7.96 -3.88
C GLU A 127 -18.57 6.68 -3.63
N ASN A 128 -17.92 5.52 -3.70
CA ASN A 128 -18.55 4.26 -3.32
C ASN A 128 -18.70 4.18 -1.78
N SER A 129 -19.90 4.48 -1.29
CA SER A 129 -20.23 4.41 0.15
C SER A 129 -20.46 2.99 0.67
N GLU A 130 -20.59 2.00 -0.22
CA GLU A 130 -20.90 0.62 0.15
C GLU A 130 -19.64 -0.20 0.48
N ILE A 131 -18.45 0.27 0.07
CA ILE A 131 -17.19 -0.43 0.34
C ILE A 131 -16.64 -0.11 1.73
N SER A 132 -16.07 -1.13 2.36
CA SER A 132 -15.43 -1.01 3.67
C SER A 132 -14.14 -0.19 3.61
N ARG A 133 -13.58 0.10 4.79
CA ARG A 133 -12.27 0.73 4.91
C ARG A 133 -11.19 -0.10 4.22
N GLU A 134 -11.20 -1.40 4.48
CA GLU A 134 -10.25 -2.37 3.95
C GLU A 134 -10.39 -2.53 2.44
N ASP A 135 -11.62 -2.59 1.93
CA ASP A 135 -11.88 -2.62 0.49
C ASP A 135 -11.37 -1.36 -0.21
N ARG A 136 -11.47 -0.21 0.45
CA ARG A 136 -10.98 1.07 -0.08
C ARG A 136 -9.45 1.10 -0.14
N VAL A 137 -8.78 0.59 0.89
CA VAL A 137 -7.31 0.44 0.89
C VAL A 137 -6.85 -0.58 -0.15
N PHE A 138 -7.53 -1.71 -0.25
CA PHE A 138 -7.25 -2.71 -1.28
C PHE A 138 -7.43 -2.12 -2.68
N GLY A 139 -8.51 -1.37 -2.92
CA GLY A 139 -8.76 -0.63 -4.14
C GLY A 139 -7.66 0.38 -4.49
N LEU A 140 -7.14 1.11 -3.50
CA LEU A 140 -6.01 2.03 -3.68
C LEU A 140 -4.79 1.29 -4.22
N MET A 141 -4.49 0.08 -3.73
CA MET A 141 -3.36 -0.70 -4.23
C MET A 141 -3.48 -0.96 -5.74
N PHE A 142 -4.70 -1.13 -6.27
CA PHE A 142 -4.95 -1.22 -7.72
C PHE A 142 -4.77 0.12 -8.44
N CYS A 143 -5.28 1.22 -7.88
CA CYS A 143 -5.09 2.54 -8.48
C CYS A 143 -3.60 2.86 -8.71
N MET A 144 -2.76 2.41 -7.78
CA MET A 144 -1.30 2.57 -7.86
C MET A 144 -0.64 1.65 -8.88
N MET A 145 -1.27 0.54 -9.27
CA MET A 145 -0.78 -0.39 -10.30
C MET A 145 -1.29 -0.04 -11.70
N ASP A 146 -2.59 0.18 -11.84
CA ASP A 146 -3.23 0.42 -13.14
C ASP A 146 -2.83 1.77 -13.74
N GLY A 147 -2.50 2.73 -12.86
CA GLY A 147 -1.86 3.97 -13.25
C GLY A 147 -0.47 3.81 -13.88
N GLN A 148 0.16 2.64 -13.77
CA GLN A 148 1.48 2.36 -14.35
C GLN A 148 1.42 1.67 -15.72
N THR A 149 0.25 1.12 -16.10
CA THR A 149 0.05 0.29 -17.30
C THR A 149 -0.29 1.07 -18.57
N ASP A 150 -0.50 2.38 -18.49
CA ASP A 150 -0.87 3.24 -19.64
C ASP A 150 0.33 3.74 -20.48
N LYS A 151 1.30 2.85 -20.73
CA LYS A 151 2.23 2.98 -21.87
C LYS A 151 2.20 1.71 -22.70
N LYS A 152 1.19 1.63 -23.56
CA LYS A 152 1.20 0.76 -24.73
C LYS A 152 1.69 1.53 -25.95
#